data_AF-J0DCW4-F1
#
_entry.id   AF-J0DCW4-F1
#
_cell.length_a   1.000
_cell.length_b   1.000
_cell.length_c   1.000
_cell.angle_alpha   90.00
_cell.angle_beta   90.00
_cell.angle_gamma   90.00
#
_symmetry.space_group_name_H-M   'P 1'
#
loop_
_entity.id
_entity.type
_entity.pdbx_description
1 polymer ?
#
loop_
_entity_poly.entity_id
_entity_poly.type
_entity_poly.pdbx_seq_one_letter_code
_entity_poly.pdbx_strand_id
1 'polypeptide(L)'
;MAVVGGLLAAPSLAIFGALSADEMEKKRDDAKAYLSQVKAAVKKADAMIDNIQAVRKVVDLFTRQITKFDALFFSLAQGTIATMKKHHYDTSLYNQKEKDQLCVTVSTLFSLSAFLKAPIMDKHQKLNKKAQNALNLMQNQINALESGHYDVAMIQSNQKGLENL
;
A
#
# COMPACT_ATOMS: atom_id res chain seq x y z
N MET A 1 7.43 -31.47 -27.48
CA MET A 1 7.91 -30.37 -26.62
C MET A 1 7.44 -30.61 -25.18
N ALA A 2 8.10 -29.93 -24.25
CA ALA A 2 8.32 -30.25 -22.85
C ALA A 2 7.20 -29.90 -21.84
N VAL A 3 7.25 -30.61 -20.70
CA VAL A 3 7.00 -30.19 -19.30
C VAL A 3 5.56 -30.04 -18.78
N VAL A 4 5.09 -31.09 -18.08
CA VAL A 4 4.38 -31.05 -16.78
C VAL A 4 4.68 -32.37 -16.04
N GLY A 5 5.90 -32.52 -15.50
CA GLY A 5 6.30 -33.68 -14.71
C GLY A 5 6.37 -33.30 -13.23
N GLY A 6 5.34 -33.65 -12.45
CA GLY A 6 5.31 -33.38 -11.01
C GLY A 6 3.93 -33.45 -10.35
N LEU A 7 2.90 -33.88 -11.06
CA LEU A 7 1.58 -34.15 -10.51
C LEU A 7 1.46 -35.65 -10.23
N LEU A 8 1.35 -36.01 -8.95
CA LEU A 8 0.68 -37.24 -8.50
C LEU A 8 1.23 -38.56 -9.07
N ALA A 9 2.44 -38.97 -8.68
CA ALA A 9 2.76 -40.40 -8.64
C ALA A 9 2.10 -40.97 -7.38
N ALA A 10 0.82 -41.32 -7.50
CA ALA A 10 0.08 -42.05 -6.48
C ALA A 10 0.61 -43.49 -6.36
N PRO A 11 1.05 -43.95 -5.18
CA PRO A 11 1.03 -45.35 -4.82
C PRO A 11 -0.16 -45.61 -3.89
N SER A 12 -1.34 -45.10 -4.26
CA SER A 12 -2.61 -45.54 -3.66
C SER A 12 -3.20 -46.61 -4.58
N LEU A 13 -2.79 -47.88 -4.41
CA LEU A 13 -3.53 -49.11 -4.71
C LEU A 13 -2.56 -50.31 -4.91
N ALA A 14 -2.02 -50.82 -3.81
CA ALA A 14 -1.56 -52.21 -3.71
C ALA A 14 -1.76 -52.66 -2.25
N ILE A 15 -3.01 -52.91 -1.90
CA ILE A 15 -3.39 -53.67 -0.72
C ILE A 15 -3.34 -55.14 -1.16
N PHE A 16 -2.29 -55.90 -0.78
CA PHE A 16 -2.31 -57.34 -0.40
C PHE A 16 -0.92 -57.99 -0.54
N GLY A 17 -0.46 -58.67 0.54
CA GLY A 17 0.55 -59.73 0.50
C GLY A 17 1.96 -59.36 0.98
N ALA A 18 2.32 -59.84 2.18
CA ALA A 18 3.68 -59.94 2.75
C ALA A 18 4.56 -58.66 2.75
N LEU A 19 4.15 -57.60 3.46
CA LEU A 19 5.05 -56.48 3.78
C LEU A 19 5.84 -56.82 5.05
N SER A 20 7.17 -56.82 4.95
CA SER A 20 8.07 -56.95 6.11
C SER A 20 7.97 -55.70 7.00
N ALA A 21 8.27 -55.84 8.30
CA ALA A 21 8.19 -54.73 9.27
C ALA A 21 8.98 -53.48 8.80
N ASP A 22 10.14 -53.68 8.16
CA ASP A 22 10.98 -52.62 7.60
C ASP A 22 10.28 -51.79 6.51
N GLU A 23 9.40 -52.40 5.72
CA GLU A 23 8.71 -51.73 4.62
C GLU A 23 7.49 -50.92 5.13
N MET A 24 6.86 -51.38 6.21
CA MET A 24 5.86 -50.62 6.95
C MET A 24 6.47 -49.44 7.71
N GLU A 25 7.68 -49.62 8.25
CA GLU A 25 8.42 -48.57 8.96
C GLU A 25 8.81 -47.43 8.02
N LYS A 26 9.31 -47.74 6.81
CA LYS A 26 9.58 -46.74 5.76
C LYS A 26 8.32 -45.96 5.36
N LYS A 27 7.20 -46.63 5.09
CA LYS A 27 5.92 -45.97 4.75
C LYS A 27 5.44 -45.03 5.87
N ARG A 28 5.67 -45.39 7.13
CA ARG A 28 5.36 -44.55 8.29
C ARG A 28 6.25 -43.32 8.36
N ASP A 29 7.55 -43.47 8.12
CA ASP A 29 8.50 -42.35 8.17
C ASP A 29 8.31 -41.40 6.98
N ASP A 30 8.01 -41.91 5.80
CA ASP A 30 7.61 -41.09 4.65
C ASP A 30 6.34 -40.29 4.97
N ALA A 31 5.32 -40.92 5.55
CA ALA A 31 4.09 -40.22 5.97
C ALA A 31 4.36 -39.12 7.02
N LYS A 32 5.26 -39.36 7.98
CA LYS A 32 5.71 -38.32 8.93
C LYS A 32 6.46 -37.19 8.22
N ALA A 33 7.29 -37.49 7.23
CA ALA A 33 8.02 -36.50 6.45
C ALA A 33 7.05 -35.63 5.63
N TYR A 34 6.06 -36.23 4.95
CA TYR A 34 4.99 -35.51 4.26
C TYR A 34 4.17 -34.65 5.21
N LEU A 35 3.75 -35.18 6.36
CA LEU A 35 3.04 -34.41 7.38
C LEU A 35 3.88 -33.20 7.85
N SER A 36 5.19 -33.38 8.01
CA SER A 36 6.11 -32.30 8.39
C SER A 36 6.23 -31.23 7.32
N GLN A 37 6.29 -31.63 6.04
CA GLN A 37 6.30 -30.71 4.90
C GLN A 37 4.98 -29.92 4.80
N VAL A 38 3.83 -30.60 4.92
CA VAL A 38 2.50 -29.96 4.91
C VAL A 38 2.37 -28.97 6.07
N LYS A 39 2.77 -29.34 7.29
CA LYS A 39 2.76 -28.43 8.44
C LYS A 39 3.64 -27.20 8.21
N ALA A 40 4.81 -27.36 7.60
CA ALA A 40 5.69 -26.25 7.27
C ALA A 40 5.07 -25.34 6.18
N ALA A 41 4.39 -25.92 5.19
CA ALA A 41 3.68 -25.17 4.16
C ALA A 41 2.49 -24.38 4.72
N VAL A 42 1.68 -25.00 5.60
CA VAL A 42 0.56 -24.34 6.29
C VAL A 42 1.06 -23.13 7.08
N LYS A 43 2.11 -23.29 7.89
CA LYS A 43 2.68 -22.16 8.66
C LYS A 43 3.15 -21.01 7.76
N LYS A 44 3.71 -21.31 6.58
CA LYS A 44 4.10 -20.29 5.60
C LYS A 44 2.87 -19.59 5.01
N ALA A 45 1.81 -20.34 4.70
CA ALA A 45 0.56 -19.79 4.20
C ALA A 45 -0.12 -18.89 5.23
N ASP A 46 -0.19 -19.31 6.50
CA ASP A 46 -0.73 -18.50 7.60
C ASP A 46 0.02 -17.16 7.72
N ALA A 47 1.36 -17.20 7.70
CA ALA A 47 2.18 -15.99 7.72
C ALA A 47 1.98 -15.07 6.50
N MET A 48 1.68 -15.63 5.32
CA MET A 48 1.33 -14.85 4.14
C MET A 48 -0.05 -14.20 4.28
N ILE A 49 -1.03 -14.92 4.81
CA ILE A 49 -2.38 -14.41 5.09
C ILE A 49 -2.31 -13.23 6.06
N ASP A 50 -1.55 -13.35 7.15
CA ASP A 50 -1.37 -12.28 8.14
C ASP A 50 -0.77 -11.01 7.50
N ASN A 51 0.24 -11.17 6.63
CA ASN A 51 0.83 -10.03 5.91
C ASN A 51 -0.17 -9.36 4.96
N ILE A 52 -0.94 -10.15 4.20
CA ILE A 52 -1.97 -9.61 3.27
C ILE A 52 -3.05 -8.88 4.06
N GLN A 53 -3.48 -9.40 5.22
CA GLN A 53 -4.43 -8.72 6.09
C GLN A 53 -3.88 -7.39 6.62
N ALA A 54 -2.60 -7.33 6.99
CA ALA A 54 -1.95 -6.09 7.39
C ALA A 54 -1.89 -5.06 6.25
N VAL A 55 -1.55 -5.50 5.04
CA VAL A 55 -1.56 -4.66 3.83
C VAL A 55 -2.97 -4.12 3.55
N ARG A 56 -4.00 -4.98 3.63
CA ARG A 56 -5.41 -4.58 3.44
C ARG A 56 -5.80 -3.44 4.38
N LYS A 57 -5.49 -3.55 5.68
CA LYS A 57 -5.79 -2.49 6.66
C LYS A 57 -5.15 -1.15 6.29
N VAL A 58 -3.92 -1.17 5.77
CA VAL A 58 -3.24 0.06 5.32
C VAL A 58 -3.87 0.60 4.04
N VAL A 59 -4.23 -0.24 3.08
CA VAL A 59 -4.95 0.16 1.86
C VAL A 59 -6.30 0.82 2.20
N ASP A 60 -7.03 0.30 3.18
CA ASP A 60 -8.28 0.89 3.66
C ASP A 60 -8.05 2.31 4.23
N LEU A 61 -6.96 2.49 5.00
CA LEU A 61 -6.58 3.80 5.52
C LEU A 61 -6.15 4.77 4.40
N PHE A 62 -5.35 4.32 3.43
CA PHE A 62 -4.97 5.11 2.26
C PHE A 62 -6.20 5.59 1.51
N THR A 63 -7.13 4.68 1.23
CA THR A 63 -8.39 4.98 0.54
C THR A 63 -9.17 6.06 1.28
N ARG A 64 -9.30 5.93 2.61
CA ARG A 64 -9.99 6.93 3.44
C ARG A 64 -9.30 8.30 3.40
N GLN A 65 -7.97 8.35 3.39
CA GLN A 65 -7.24 9.62 3.27
C GLN A 65 -7.43 10.25 1.89
N ILE A 66 -7.39 9.45 0.82
CA ILE A 66 -7.62 9.94 -0.55
C ILE A 66 -9.03 10.54 -0.68
N THR A 67 -10.05 9.89 -0.12
CA THR A 67 -11.42 10.42 -0.13
C THR A 67 -11.56 11.74 0.62
N LYS A 68 -10.95 11.87 1.80
CA LYS A 68 -10.93 13.13 2.57
C LYS A 68 -10.21 14.23 1.81
N PHE A 69 -9.05 13.91 1.24
CA PHE A 69 -8.28 14.83 0.42
C PHE A 69 -9.09 15.33 -0.77
N ASP A 70 -9.75 14.44 -1.51
CA ASP A 70 -10.53 14.79 -2.71
C ASP A 70 -11.57 15.87 -2.41
N ALA A 71 -12.34 15.69 -1.34
CA ALA A 71 -13.35 16.66 -0.91
C ALA A 71 -12.75 18.04 -0.58
N LEU A 72 -11.63 18.07 0.16
CA LEU A 72 -10.96 19.32 0.56
C LEU A 72 -10.29 20.00 -0.63
N PHE A 73 -9.54 19.22 -1.41
CA PHE A 73 -8.81 19.69 -2.57
C PHE A 73 -9.73 20.26 -3.63
N PHE A 74 -10.90 19.67 -3.84
CA PHE A 74 -11.91 20.19 -4.76
C PHE A 74 -12.29 21.64 -4.43
N SER A 75 -12.53 21.95 -3.14
CA SER A 75 -12.83 23.31 -2.69
C SER A 75 -11.67 24.27 -2.92
N LEU A 76 -10.44 23.88 -2.55
CA LEU A 76 -9.24 24.69 -2.80
C LEU A 76 -9.03 24.97 -4.30
N ALA A 77 -9.17 23.94 -5.13
CA ALA A 77 -8.99 24.01 -6.57
C ALA A 77 -10.01 24.96 -7.21
N GLN A 78 -11.28 24.90 -6.80
CA GLN A 78 -12.31 25.83 -7.28
C GLN A 78 -11.98 27.28 -6.97
N GLY A 79 -11.56 27.57 -5.73
CA GLY A 79 -11.14 28.92 -5.35
C GLY A 79 -9.97 29.42 -6.21
N THR A 80 -8.97 28.56 -6.43
CA THR A 80 -7.78 28.92 -7.22
C THR A 80 -8.14 29.13 -8.69
N ILE A 81 -8.99 28.28 -9.27
CA ILE A 81 -9.47 28.43 -10.66
C ILE A 81 -10.27 29.72 -10.82
N ALA A 82 -11.09 30.11 -9.83
CA ALA A 82 -11.82 31.38 -9.87
C ALA A 82 -10.87 32.58 -9.90
N THR A 83 -9.83 32.57 -9.05
CA THR A 83 -8.76 33.59 -9.07
C THR A 83 -8.03 33.63 -10.41
N MET A 84 -7.70 32.47 -10.98
CA MET A 84 -7.06 32.39 -12.29
C MET A 84 -7.92 33.02 -13.39
N LYS A 85 -9.22 32.71 -13.40
CA LYS A 85 -10.16 33.28 -14.38
C LYS A 85 -10.33 34.79 -14.21
N LYS A 86 -10.41 35.29 -12.98
CA LYS A 86 -10.54 36.72 -12.65
C LYS A 86 -9.42 37.56 -13.28
N HIS A 87 -8.21 37.03 -13.32
CA HIS A 87 -7.02 37.70 -13.86
C HIS A 87 -6.64 37.20 -15.25
N HIS A 88 -7.56 36.55 -15.97
CA HIS A 88 -7.31 35.99 -17.32
C HIS A 88 -6.05 35.11 -17.40
N TYR A 89 -5.76 34.36 -16.34
CA TYR A 89 -4.59 33.49 -16.17
C TYR A 89 -3.24 34.23 -16.13
N ASP A 90 -3.23 35.57 -16.01
CA ASP A 90 -2.02 36.37 -15.83
C ASP A 90 -1.62 36.41 -14.35
N THR A 91 -0.59 35.64 -14.00
CA THR A 91 -0.09 35.52 -12.62
C THR A 91 0.65 36.76 -12.12
N SER A 92 1.05 37.68 -13.01
CA SER A 92 1.72 38.92 -12.61
C SER A 92 0.79 39.86 -11.83
N LEU A 93 -0.52 39.75 -12.08
CA LEU A 93 -1.58 40.55 -11.45
C LEU A 93 -1.97 40.06 -10.05
N TYR A 94 -1.43 38.92 -9.61
CA TYR A 94 -1.85 38.30 -8.36
C TYR A 94 -1.24 39.05 -7.17
N ASN A 95 -2.09 39.35 -6.19
CA ASN A 95 -1.60 39.79 -4.89
C ASN A 95 -0.98 38.62 -4.10
N GLN A 96 -0.34 38.90 -2.96
CA GLN A 96 0.33 37.87 -2.18
C GLN A 96 -0.62 36.75 -1.72
N LYS A 97 -1.84 37.09 -1.31
CA LYS A 97 -2.84 36.11 -0.88
C LYS A 97 -3.26 35.18 -2.03
N GLU A 98 -3.44 35.71 -3.23
CA GLU A 98 -3.77 34.95 -4.44
C GLU A 98 -2.59 34.04 -4.85
N LYS A 99 -1.34 34.51 -4.69
CA LYS A 99 -0.13 33.68 -4.89
C LYS A 99 -0.02 32.57 -3.86
N ASP A 100 -0.27 32.86 -2.58
CA ASP A 100 -0.25 31.88 -1.50
C ASP A 100 -1.32 30.81 -1.71
N GLN A 101 -2.53 31.20 -2.11
CA GLN A 101 -3.62 30.29 -2.43
C GLN A 101 -3.25 29.34 -3.59
N LEU A 102 -2.67 29.89 -4.68
CA LEU A 102 -2.17 29.10 -5.79
C LEU A 102 -1.08 28.13 -5.32
N CYS A 103 -0.13 28.60 -4.52
CA CYS A 103 0.97 27.81 -3.99
C CYS A 103 0.47 26.66 -3.11
N VAL A 104 -0.46 26.93 -2.19
CA VAL A 104 -1.08 25.89 -1.35
C VAL A 104 -1.78 24.85 -2.22
N THR A 105 -2.57 25.28 -3.20
CA THR A 105 -3.31 24.36 -4.08
C THR A 105 -2.36 23.45 -4.86
N VAL A 106 -1.34 24.03 -5.50
CA VAL A 106 -0.35 23.28 -6.28
C VAL A 106 0.46 22.34 -5.38
N SER A 107 0.95 22.82 -4.23
CA SER A 107 1.72 22.01 -3.29
C SER A 107 0.88 20.85 -2.73
N THR A 108 -0.40 21.11 -2.48
CA THR A 108 -1.36 20.10 -2.02
C THR A 108 -1.57 19.00 -3.07
N LEU A 109 -1.66 19.36 -4.35
CA LEU A 109 -1.72 18.40 -5.45
C LEU A 109 -0.43 17.56 -5.56
N PHE A 110 0.73 18.18 -5.39
CA PHE A 110 2.02 17.47 -5.40
C PHE A 110 2.13 16.49 -4.23
N SER A 111 1.68 16.87 -3.02
CA SER A 111 1.60 15.95 -1.88
C SER A 111 0.76 14.72 -2.20
N LEU A 112 -0.41 14.87 -2.83
CA LEU A 112 -1.19 13.72 -3.27
C LEU A 112 -0.42 12.86 -4.28
N SER A 113 0.24 13.48 -5.27
CA SER A 113 1.04 12.74 -6.26
C SER A 113 2.14 11.91 -5.59
N ALA A 114 2.88 12.50 -4.65
CA ALA A 114 3.93 11.81 -3.91
C ALA A 114 3.35 10.71 -3.01
N PHE A 115 2.23 10.97 -2.32
CA PHE A 115 1.52 9.99 -1.50
C PHE A 115 1.08 8.76 -2.31
N LEU A 116 0.53 8.95 -3.52
CA LEU A 116 0.10 7.87 -4.41
C LEU A 116 1.27 7.06 -4.99
N LYS A 117 2.47 7.64 -5.06
CA LYS A 117 3.69 6.95 -5.51
C LYS A 117 4.36 6.13 -4.40
N ALA A 118 3.99 6.36 -3.13
CA ALA A 118 4.59 5.65 -2.01
C ALA A 118 4.26 4.15 -2.07
N PRO A 119 5.27 3.24 -2.14
CA PRO A 119 5.02 1.81 -2.25
C PRO A 119 4.45 1.26 -0.95
N ILE A 120 3.26 0.64 -1.01
CA ILE A 120 2.59 0.02 0.15
C ILE A 120 3.33 -1.23 0.61
N MET A 121 3.85 -2.02 -0.32
CA MET A 121 4.62 -3.24 -0.04
C MET A 121 6.09 -3.07 -0.43
N ASP A 122 6.96 -3.81 0.26
CA ASP A 122 8.36 -3.95 -0.10
C ASP A 122 8.59 -5.11 -1.09
N LYS A 123 9.85 -5.29 -1.50
CA LYS A 123 10.26 -6.38 -2.41
C LYS A 123 9.97 -7.80 -1.87
N HIS A 124 9.68 -7.93 -0.59
CA HIS A 124 9.36 -9.18 0.09
C HIS A 124 7.86 -9.32 0.37
N GLN A 125 7.02 -8.49 -0.26
CA GLN A 125 5.56 -8.47 -0.08
C GLN A 125 5.12 -8.17 1.37
N LYS A 126 5.98 -7.52 2.15
CA LYS A 126 5.66 -7.04 3.49
C LYS A 126 5.29 -5.58 3.46
N LEU A 127 4.53 -5.14 4.47
CA LEU A 127 4.16 -3.74 4.62
C LEU A 127 5.41 -2.85 4.72
N ASN A 128 5.47 -1.82 3.87
CA ASN A 128 6.60 -0.91 3.80
C ASN A 128 6.48 0.20 4.85
N LYS A 129 7.56 0.49 5.58
CA LYS A 129 7.64 1.62 6.52
C LYS A 129 7.40 2.97 5.82
N LYS A 130 7.81 3.10 4.55
CA LYS A 130 7.55 4.30 3.74
C LYS A 130 6.05 4.58 3.60
N ALA A 131 5.22 3.54 3.46
CA ALA A 131 3.78 3.68 3.36
C ALA A 131 3.15 4.23 4.65
N GLN A 132 3.65 3.81 5.81
CA GLN A 132 3.20 4.33 7.10
C GLN A 132 3.59 5.80 7.29
N ASN A 133 4.82 6.17 6.92
CA ASN A 133 5.25 7.56 6.95
C ASN A 133 4.44 8.44 6.00
N ALA A 134 4.18 7.94 4.78
CA ALA A 134 3.33 8.62 3.81
C ALA A 134 1.92 8.86 4.38
N LEU A 135 1.34 7.87 5.04
CA LEU A 135 0.03 7.98 5.69
C LEU A 135 0.02 9.07 6.76
N ASN A 136 1.03 9.11 7.63
CA ASN A 136 1.11 10.09 8.70
C ASN A 136 1.26 11.52 8.15
N LEU A 137 2.12 11.71 7.14
CA LEU A 137 2.30 13.02 6.49
C LEU A 137 1.00 13.48 5.81
N MET A 138 0.32 12.58 5.11
CA MET A 138 -0.95 12.88 4.44
C MET A 138 -2.05 13.22 5.46
N GLN A 139 -2.12 12.50 6.58
CA GLN A 139 -3.05 12.82 7.67
C GLN A 139 -2.79 14.19 8.27
N ASN A 140 -1.53 14.53 8.54
CA ASN A 140 -1.16 15.85 9.06
C ASN A 140 -1.57 16.96 8.10
N GLN A 141 -1.36 16.75 6.80
CA GLN A 141 -1.75 17.71 5.78
C GLN A 141 -3.28 17.85 5.68
N ILE A 142 -4.03 16.75 5.69
CA ILE A 142 -5.50 16.78 5.68
C ILE A 142 -6.02 17.48 6.94
N ASN A 143 -5.49 17.19 8.12
CA ASN A 143 -5.92 17.83 9.37
C ASN A 143 -5.67 19.35 9.35
N ALA A 144 -4.51 19.78 8.81
CA ALA A 144 -4.21 21.20 8.63
C ALA A 144 -5.24 21.87 7.69
N LEU A 145 -5.55 21.23 6.56
CA LEU A 145 -6.57 21.71 5.61
C LEU A 145 -7.98 21.73 6.23
N GLU A 146 -8.39 20.69 6.95
CA GLU A 146 -9.70 20.59 7.64
C GLU A 146 -9.86 21.70 8.70
N SER A 147 -8.79 22.01 9.44
CA SER A 147 -8.82 23.03 10.49
C SER A 147 -8.79 24.47 9.96
N GLY A 148 -8.44 24.67 8.68
CA GLY A 148 -8.17 25.99 8.11
C GLY A 148 -6.89 26.67 8.63
N HIS A 149 -6.15 26.02 9.53
CA HIS A 149 -4.88 26.50 10.08
C HIS A 149 -3.70 25.93 9.28
N TYR A 150 -3.58 26.34 8.02
CA TYR A 150 -2.46 25.99 7.17
C TYR A 150 -1.82 27.24 6.58
N ASP A 151 -0.52 27.14 6.28
CA ASP A 151 0.22 28.14 5.53
C ASP A 151 1.05 27.47 4.44
N VAL A 152 1.64 28.30 3.58
CA VAL A 152 2.47 27.85 2.45
C VAL A 152 3.65 27.00 2.93
N ALA A 153 4.32 27.40 4.01
CA ALA A 153 5.53 26.73 4.49
C ALA A 153 5.23 25.32 5.03
N MET A 154 4.13 25.18 5.77
CA MET A 154 3.67 23.92 6.32
C MET A 154 3.32 22.91 5.21
N ILE A 155 2.54 23.34 4.22
CA ILE A 155 2.13 22.48 3.10
C ILE A 155 3.36 22.06 2.27
N GLN A 156 4.26 23.00 1.99
CA GLN A 156 5.51 22.69 1.28
C GLN A 156 6.43 21.76 2.08
N SER A 157 6.48 21.89 3.40
CA SER A 157 7.24 20.98 4.27
C SER A 157 6.70 19.55 4.18
N ASN A 158 5.37 19.39 4.25
CA ASN A 158 4.74 18.08 4.10
C ASN A 158 4.92 17.48 2.70
N GLN A 159 4.79 18.32 1.65
CA GLN A 159 5.09 17.92 0.27
C GLN A 159 6.52 17.38 0.16
N LYS A 160 7.53 18.13 0.63
CA LYS A 160 8.93 17.69 0.62
C LYS A 160 9.13 16.41 1.43
N GLY A 161 8.46 16.29 2.58
CA GLY A 161 8.48 15.08 3.38
C GLY A 161 8.00 13.85 2.60
N LEU A 162 6.94 13.99 1.81
CA LEU A 162 6.39 12.93 0.96
C LEU A 162 7.28 12.63 -0.25
N GLU A 163 7.85 13.64 -0.89
CA GLU A 163 8.75 13.49 -2.04
C GLU A 163 10.08 12.79 -1.68
N ASN A 164 10.51 12.90 -0.43
CA ASN A 164 11.74 12.27 0.08
C ASN A 164 11.55 10.81 0.55
N LEU A 165 10.33 10.25 0.46
CA LEU A 165 10.06 8.84 0.82
C LEU A 165 10.47 7.89 -0.29
#